data_AF-A0A7W8CYV5-F1
#
_entry.id   AF-A0A7W8CYV5-F1
#
_cell.length_a   1.000
_cell.length_b   1.000
_cell.length_c   1.000
_cell.angle_alpha   90.00
_cell.angle_beta   90.00
_cell.angle_gamma   90.00
#
_symmetry.space_group_name_H-M   'P 1'
#
loop_
_entity.id
_entity.type
_entity.pdbx_description
1 polymer ?
#
loop_
_entity_poly.entity_id
_entity_poly.type
_entity_poly.pdbx_seq_one_letter_code
_entity_poly.pdbx_strand_id
1 'polypeptide(L)'
;MIYPSFTCYTQADIDQLPDLHPMLLYLYPKEPLTIQPSATDHVFCTGCHSRFEWIRDLCVQCVQTHTDFTFVRTGSELIVNGRLYHIPADQQIPQARKAGIDYHPLDPLFERLSRSAFRSRFHLGSKETAYIQAKGIETIQHHAYDLIGRRLAPAEPEHDGKQTPMRGHPVFIAQHATGTCCRSCLYKWHHIAKGSALSAAQQDYVIAVLMEWIYRELKKKQER
;
A
#
# COMPACT_ATOMS: atom_id res chain seq x y z
N MET A 1 -31.94 9.99 -18.84
CA MET A 1 -32.18 8.53 -18.85
C MET A 1 -31.11 7.90 -17.97
N ILE A 2 -31.58 7.30 -16.86
CA ILE A 2 -30.97 6.24 -16.04
C ILE A 2 -29.42 6.23 -16.00
N TYR A 3 -28.85 6.85 -14.96
CA TYR A 3 -27.43 6.77 -14.62
C TYR A 3 -27.09 5.33 -14.19
N PRO A 4 -26.15 4.62 -14.84
CA PRO A 4 -25.84 3.25 -14.49
C PRO A 4 -24.78 3.12 -13.39
N SER A 5 -25.18 2.41 -12.32
CA SER A 5 -24.48 1.49 -11.39
C SER A 5 -23.01 1.64 -10.96
N PHE A 6 -22.82 1.33 -9.68
CA PHE A 6 -21.66 1.59 -8.83
C PHE A 6 -20.96 0.28 -8.35
N THR A 7 -19.63 0.29 -8.10
CA THR A 7 -18.81 -0.94 -7.89
C THR A 7 -17.56 -0.72 -7.01
N CYS A 8 -17.14 -1.73 -6.24
CA CYS A 8 -15.81 -1.80 -5.60
C CYS A 8 -14.89 -2.73 -6.40
N TYR A 9 -13.62 -2.35 -6.56
CA TYR A 9 -12.64 -3.07 -7.40
C TYR A 9 -11.46 -3.57 -6.55
N THR A 10 -10.95 -4.76 -6.88
CA THR A 10 -9.62 -5.21 -6.45
C THR A 10 -8.54 -4.67 -7.41
N GLN A 11 -7.26 -4.69 -7.01
CA GLN A 11 -6.17 -4.28 -7.90
C GLN A 11 -6.14 -5.10 -9.21
N ALA A 12 -6.43 -6.40 -9.16
CA ALA A 12 -6.50 -7.26 -10.33
C ALA A 12 -7.64 -6.87 -11.31
N ASP A 13 -8.74 -6.32 -10.80
CA ASP A 13 -9.83 -5.80 -11.64
C ASP A 13 -9.44 -4.48 -12.33
N ILE A 14 -8.57 -3.68 -11.70
CA ILE A 14 -8.06 -2.42 -12.24
C ILE A 14 -7.02 -2.68 -13.33
N ASP A 15 -6.10 -3.63 -13.10
CA ASP A 15 -4.99 -3.91 -14.01
C ASP A 15 -5.43 -4.51 -15.36
N GLN A 16 -6.65 -5.05 -15.44
CA GLN A 16 -7.25 -5.55 -16.69
C GLN A 16 -8.03 -4.49 -17.48
N LEU A 17 -8.11 -3.24 -17.00
CA LEU A 17 -8.82 -2.13 -17.63
C LEU A 17 -7.82 -1.22 -18.36
N PRO A 18 -7.71 -1.27 -19.71
CA PRO A 18 -6.54 -0.75 -20.41
C PRO A 18 -6.36 0.77 -20.41
N ASP A 19 -7.39 1.57 -20.10
CA ASP A 19 -7.34 3.03 -20.24
C ASP A 19 -8.30 3.74 -19.26
N LEU A 20 -7.76 4.54 -18.33
CA LEU A 20 -8.53 5.31 -17.34
C LEU A 20 -9.00 6.67 -17.89
N HIS A 21 -10.17 6.70 -18.54
CA HIS A 21 -11.28 7.69 -18.42
C HIS A 21 -12.25 7.55 -19.63
N PRO A 22 -13.61 7.57 -19.52
CA PRO A 22 -14.52 7.61 -18.37
C PRO A 22 -15.60 6.50 -18.47
N MET A 23 -15.38 5.28 -17.99
CA MET A 23 -16.44 4.26 -17.85
C MET A 23 -16.15 3.31 -16.67
N LEU A 24 -16.21 3.85 -15.45
CA LEU A 24 -16.27 3.04 -14.22
C LEU A 24 -17.64 2.33 -14.15
N LEU A 25 -17.69 1.12 -14.68
CA LEU A 25 -18.88 0.29 -14.93
C LEU A 25 -18.41 -1.17 -14.87
N TYR A 26 -18.94 -2.16 -14.15
CA TYR A 26 -20.11 -2.40 -13.33
C TYR A 26 -19.73 -3.61 -12.44
N LEU A 27 -20.26 -3.74 -11.22
CA LEU A 27 -20.73 -4.98 -10.56
C LEU A 27 -21.17 -4.66 -9.13
N TYR A 28 -22.46 -4.82 -8.87
CA TYR A 28 -23.09 -4.66 -7.57
C TYR A 28 -23.07 -6.01 -6.85
N PRO A 29 -22.35 -6.22 -5.74
CA PRO A 29 -22.63 -7.40 -4.94
C PRO A 29 -23.99 -7.16 -4.27
N LYS A 30 -25.00 -7.95 -4.65
CA LYS A 30 -26.34 -7.96 -4.00
C LYS A 30 -26.26 -8.49 -2.56
N GLU A 31 -25.10 -9.00 -2.16
CA GLU A 31 -24.77 -9.55 -0.86
C GLU A 31 -23.57 -8.78 -0.27
N PRO A 32 -23.36 -8.80 1.06
CA PRO A 32 -22.18 -8.19 1.68
C PRO A 32 -20.90 -8.71 1.02
N LEU A 33 -20.04 -7.80 0.52
CA LEU A 33 -18.73 -8.18 0.03
C LEU A 33 -17.94 -8.78 1.20
N THR A 34 -17.38 -9.97 1.00
CA THR A 34 -16.48 -10.61 1.96
C THR A 34 -15.07 -10.60 1.38
N ILE A 35 -14.15 -9.86 2.02
CA ILE A 35 -12.76 -9.79 1.58
C ILE A 35 -12.07 -11.12 1.84
N GLN A 36 -11.45 -11.68 0.80
CA GLN A 36 -10.62 -12.89 0.90
C GLN A 36 -9.15 -12.46 1.02
N PRO A 37 -8.50 -12.61 2.21
CA PRO A 37 -7.18 -12.03 2.47
C PRO A 37 -6.08 -12.49 1.50
N SER A 38 -6.16 -13.71 0.96
CA SER A 38 -5.14 -14.28 0.08
C SER A 38 -5.25 -13.85 -1.38
N ALA A 39 -6.28 -13.09 -1.75
CA ALA A 39 -6.57 -12.73 -3.14
C ALA A 39 -6.83 -11.22 -3.34
N THR A 40 -6.68 -10.40 -2.31
CA THR A 40 -7.00 -8.97 -2.37
C THR A 40 -5.95 -8.14 -1.66
N ASP A 41 -5.13 -7.46 -2.46
CA ASP A 41 -4.06 -6.58 -1.97
C ASP A 41 -4.58 -5.18 -1.62
N HIS A 42 -5.55 -4.68 -2.37
CA HIS A 42 -6.14 -3.35 -2.20
C HIS A 42 -7.63 -3.34 -2.58
N VAL A 43 -8.43 -2.58 -1.83
CA VAL A 43 -9.85 -2.33 -2.09
C VAL A 43 -10.09 -0.83 -2.30
N PHE A 44 -10.62 -0.47 -3.46
CA PHE A 44 -11.03 0.90 -3.75
C PHE A 44 -12.56 1.07 -3.63
N CYS A 45 -13.02 1.94 -2.72
CA CYS A 45 -14.44 2.28 -2.57
C CYS A 45 -14.77 3.50 -3.44
N THR A 46 -15.38 3.27 -4.61
CA THR A 46 -15.80 4.33 -5.54
C THR A 46 -17.27 4.16 -5.90
N GLY A 47 -18.04 5.24 -5.82
CA GLY A 47 -19.48 5.21 -6.05
C GLY A 47 -20.26 4.33 -5.07
N CYS A 48 -19.62 3.82 -4.02
CA CYS A 48 -20.19 2.82 -3.14
C CYS A 48 -21.48 3.33 -2.47
N HIS A 49 -22.43 2.41 -2.28
CA HIS A 49 -23.72 2.58 -1.63
C HIS A 49 -23.80 3.82 -0.74
N SER A 50 -24.91 4.56 -0.84
CA SER A 50 -25.17 5.69 0.06
C SER A 50 -25.08 5.29 1.55
N ARG A 51 -25.14 3.99 1.91
CA ARG A 51 -25.11 3.55 3.31
C ARG A 51 -23.70 3.56 3.90
N PHE A 52 -23.50 4.45 4.86
CA PHE A 52 -22.27 4.55 5.63
C PHE A 52 -21.91 3.27 6.38
N GLU A 53 -22.90 2.51 6.84
CA GLU A 53 -22.70 1.27 7.57
C GLU A 53 -21.95 0.23 6.71
N TRP A 54 -22.26 0.16 5.42
CA TRP A 54 -21.61 -0.74 4.49
C TRP A 54 -20.13 -0.38 4.28
N ILE A 55 -19.83 0.91 4.11
CA ILE A 55 -18.46 1.42 3.96
C ILE A 55 -17.64 1.10 5.21
N ARG A 56 -18.25 1.27 6.38
CA ARG A 56 -17.62 0.95 7.66
C ARG A 56 -17.39 -0.56 7.80
N ASP A 57 -18.35 -1.39 7.44
CA ASP A 57 -18.19 -2.85 7.51
C ASP A 57 -17.08 -3.34 6.56
N LEU A 58 -16.95 -2.74 5.37
CA LEU A 58 -15.85 -3.01 4.45
C LEU A 58 -14.50 -2.58 5.05
N CYS A 59 -14.43 -1.38 5.64
CA CYS A 59 -13.23 -0.91 6.34
C CYS A 59 -12.84 -1.85 7.49
N VAL A 60 -13.82 -2.33 8.29
CA VAL A 60 -13.57 -3.32 9.35
C VAL A 60 -12.99 -4.61 8.80
N GLN A 61 -13.52 -5.11 7.67
CA GLN A 61 -12.95 -6.28 7.01
C GLN A 61 -11.52 -6.03 6.56
N CYS A 62 -11.24 -4.90 5.88
CA CYS A 62 -9.88 -4.54 5.46
C CYS A 62 -8.90 -4.51 6.65
N VAL A 63 -9.32 -3.97 7.80
CA VAL A 63 -8.53 -3.96 9.04
C VAL A 63 -8.26 -5.38 9.56
N GLN A 64 -9.26 -6.26 9.51
CA GLN A 64 -9.13 -7.65 9.97
C GLN A 64 -8.27 -8.49 9.02
N THR A 65 -8.35 -8.23 7.72
CA THR A 65 -7.60 -8.97 6.70
C THR A 65 -6.25 -8.37 6.37
N HIS A 66 -5.91 -7.21 6.98
CA HIS A 66 -4.74 -6.41 6.63
C HIS A 66 -4.66 -6.05 5.14
N THR A 67 -5.82 -5.83 4.52
CA THR A 67 -5.95 -5.39 3.13
C THR A 67 -5.97 -3.87 3.07
N ASP A 68 -5.25 -3.28 2.13
CA ASP A 68 -5.25 -1.83 1.97
C ASP A 68 -6.62 -1.34 1.47
N PHE A 69 -7.07 -0.18 1.95
CA PHE A 69 -8.38 0.37 1.66
C PHE A 69 -8.31 1.86 1.41
N THR A 70 -8.69 2.27 0.19
CA THR A 70 -8.80 3.67 -0.18
C THR A 70 -10.24 4.03 -0.50
N PHE A 71 -10.74 5.04 0.21
CA PHE A 71 -11.99 5.69 -0.10
C PHE A 71 -11.79 6.72 -1.21
N VAL A 72 -12.45 6.49 -2.35
CA VAL A 72 -12.37 7.38 -3.51
C VAL A 72 -13.55 8.35 -3.51
N ARG A 73 -14.80 7.82 -3.48
CA ARG A 73 -16.05 8.63 -3.43
C ARG A 73 -17.30 7.76 -3.23
N THR A 74 -18.40 8.32 -2.74
CA THR A 74 -19.73 7.65 -2.60
C THR A 74 -20.85 8.31 -3.41
N GLY A 75 -20.52 9.26 -4.28
CA GLY A 75 -21.52 10.15 -4.87
C GLY A 75 -21.98 11.21 -3.86
N SER A 76 -22.87 12.10 -4.28
CA SER A 76 -23.29 13.26 -3.49
C SER A 76 -24.28 12.95 -2.37
N GLU A 77 -24.73 11.70 -2.23
CA GLU A 77 -25.78 11.30 -1.30
C GLU A 77 -25.30 10.15 -0.40
N LEU A 78 -25.34 10.36 0.92
CA LEU A 78 -24.91 9.41 1.94
C LEU A 78 -25.98 9.26 3.03
N ILE A 79 -26.51 8.06 3.20
CA ILE A 79 -27.34 7.61 4.30
C ILE A 79 -26.43 7.24 5.49
N VAL A 80 -26.64 7.90 6.63
CA VAL A 80 -25.97 7.61 7.90
C VAL A 80 -27.05 7.39 8.95
N ASN A 81 -27.09 6.22 9.59
CA ASN A 81 -28.12 5.86 10.58
C ASN A 81 -29.55 6.08 10.06
N GLY A 82 -29.79 5.75 8.78
CA GLY A 82 -31.08 5.92 8.12
C GLY A 82 -31.42 7.35 7.66
N ARG A 83 -30.57 8.35 7.93
CA ARG A 83 -30.76 9.74 7.47
C ARG A 83 -29.93 10.04 6.23
N LEU A 84 -30.55 10.60 5.20
CA LEU A 84 -29.88 11.04 3.98
C LEU A 84 -29.16 12.38 4.21
N TYR A 85 -27.89 12.42 3.82
CA TYR A 85 -27.02 13.60 3.80
C TYR A 85 -26.59 13.87 2.36
N HIS A 86 -26.55 15.15 1.98
CA HIS A 86 -25.94 15.58 0.74
C HIS A 86 -24.50 16.02 1.01
N ILE A 87 -23.52 15.39 0.37
CA ILE A 87 -22.10 15.71 0.51
C ILE A 87 -21.58 16.23 -0.84
N PRO A 88 -21.39 17.55 -0.96
CA PRO A 88 -20.78 18.17 -2.13
C PRO A 88 -19.46 17.50 -2.52
N ALA A 89 -19.14 17.47 -3.81
CA ALA A 89 -17.97 16.73 -4.32
C ALA A 89 -16.64 17.19 -3.69
N ASP A 90 -16.51 18.48 -3.39
CA ASP A 90 -15.36 19.09 -2.71
C ASP A 90 -15.26 18.69 -1.23
N GLN A 91 -16.35 18.21 -0.63
CA GLN A 91 -16.41 17.80 0.78
C GLN A 91 -16.29 16.28 0.98
N GLN A 92 -16.43 15.46 -0.07
CA GLN A 92 -16.40 13.99 0.05
C GLN A 92 -15.07 13.46 0.61
N ILE A 93 -13.94 13.85 0.00
CA ILE A 93 -12.60 13.41 0.45
C ILE A 93 -12.24 13.99 1.83
N PRO A 94 -12.40 15.31 2.10
CA PRO A 94 -12.13 15.86 3.43
C PRO A 94 -12.94 15.21 4.55
N GLN A 95 -14.23 14.91 4.32
CA GLN A 95 -15.08 14.26 5.32
C GLN A 95 -14.68 12.79 5.53
N ALA A 96 -14.37 12.04 4.48
CA ALA A 96 -13.88 10.67 4.59
C ALA A 96 -12.57 10.58 5.37
N ARG A 97 -11.62 11.50 5.10
CA ARG A 97 -10.36 11.62 5.87
C ARG A 97 -10.63 11.93 7.34
N LYS A 98 -11.52 12.88 7.62
CA LYS A 98 -11.90 13.23 9.00
C LYS A 98 -12.53 12.04 9.74
N ALA A 99 -13.24 11.18 9.03
CA ALA A 99 -13.86 9.98 9.57
C ALA A 99 -12.90 8.77 9.68
N GLY A 100 -11.66 8.89 9.21
CA GLY A 100 -10.67 7.81 9.27
C GLY A 100 -11.07 6.59 8.43
N ILE A 101 -11.67 6.83 7.27
CA ILE A 101 -12.21 5.75 6.43
C ILE A 101 -11.10 4.98 5.71
N ASP A 102 -10.05 5.68 5.25
CA ASP A 102 -8.88 5.05 4.62
C ASP A 102 -8.13 4.16 5.62
N TYR A 103 -7.68 3.00 5.18
CA TYR A 103 -6.86 2.09 5.99
C TYR A 103 -5.66 1.60 5.20
N HIS A 104 -4.47 2.01 5.64
CA HIS A 104 -3.20 1.58 5.07
C HIS A 104 -2.44 0.76 6.13
N PRO A 105 -2.34 -0.58 5.99
CA PRO A 105 -1.72 -1.45 6.99
C PRO A 105 -0.29 -1.06 7.38
N LEU A 106 0.45 -0.43 6.46
CA LEU A 106 1.84 -0.04 6.65
C LEU A 106 2.01 1.36 7.28
N ASP A 107 0.96 2.16 7.42
CA ASP A 107 1.07 3.51 7.99
C ASP A 107 1.64 3.52 9.41
N PRO A 108 1.21 2.65 10.34
CA PRO A 108 1.80 2.59 11.68
C PRO A 108 3.31 2.26 11.65
N LEU A 109 3.75 1.43 10.71
CA LEU A 109 5.17 1.13 10.51
C LEU A 109 5.92 2.37 10.03
N PHE A 110 5.43 3.05 8.98
CA PHE A 110 6.07 4.25 8.43
C PHE A 110 6.07 5.41 9.42
N GLU A 111 5.03 5.56 10.24
CA GLU A 111 4.99 6.54 11.32
C GLU A 111 6.09 6.25 12.34
N ARG A 112 6.22 5.01 12.80
CA ARG A 112 7.31 4.60 13.71
C ARG A 112 8.70 4.82 13.10
N LEU A 113 8.89 4.49 11.82
CA LEU A 113 10.15 4.68 11.10
C LEU A 113 10.51 6.17 11.00
N SER A 114 9.52 7.04 10.77
CA SER A 114 9.72 8.50 10.66
C SER A 114 10.28 9.12 11.94
N ARG A 115 9.96 8.54 13.11
CA ARG A 115 10.46 8.99 14.42
C ARG A 115 11.91 8.55 14.70
N SER A 116 12.50 7.67 13.89
CA SER A 116 13.89 7.25 14.05
C SER A 116 14.85 8.13 13.24
N ALA A 117 15.70 8.91 13.93
CA ALA A 117 16.72 9.76 13.30
C ALA A 117 17.71 8.99 12.38
N PHE A 118 17.87 7.68 12.57
CA PHE A 118 18.64 6.86 11.63
C PHE A 118 17.85 6.55 10.37
N ARG A 119 16.59 6.14 10.49
CA ARG A 119 15.76 5.70 9.35
C ARG A 119 15.24 6.87 8.53
N SER A 120 14.81 7.94 9.18
CA SER A 120 14.20 9.10 8.54
C SER A 120 15.16 9.96 7.73
N ARG A 121 16.48 9.73 7.82
CA ARG A 121 17.49 10.48 7.02
C ARG A 121 17.64 9.98 5.59
N PHE A 122 17.14 8.77 5.29
CA PHE A 122 17.29 8.16 3.98
C PHE A 122 16.23 8.73 3.03
N HIS A 123 16.67 9.14 1.84
CA HIS A 123 15.82 9.69 0.78
C HIS A 123 16.36 9.27 -0.58
N LEU A 124 15.47 9.15 -1.57
CA LEU A 124 15.90 8.94 -2.96
C LEU A 124 16.67 10.17 -3.46
N GLY A 125 17.88 9.99 -3.94
CA GLY A 125 18.65 11.02 -4.63
C GLY A 125 18.19 11.22 -6.07
N SER A 126 18.80 12.19 -6.77
CA SER A 126 18.55 12.40 -8.20
C SER A 126 18.97 11.19 -9.04
N LYS A 127 20.10 10.55 -8.71
CA LYS A 127 20.61 9.36 -9.39
C LYS A 127 19.66 8.16 -9.26
N GLU A 128 19.18 7.88 -8.05
CA GLU A 128 18.26 6.76 -7.82
C GLU A 128 16.90 7.03 -8.45
N THR A 129 16.42 8.28 -8.42
CA THR A 129 15.17 8.67 -9.11
C THR A 129 15.30 8.47 -10.63
N ALA A 130 16.38 8.95 -11.24
CA ALA A 130 16.64 8.75 -12.66
C ALA A 130 16.80 7.27 -13.02
N TYR A 131 17.40 6.46 -12.15
CA TYR A 131 17.51 5.02 -12.35
C TYR A 131 16.14 4.34 -12.34
N ILE A 132 15.24 4.70 -11.41
CA ILE A 132 13.87 4.18 -11.38
C ILE A 132 13.13 4.59 -12.67
N GLN A 133 13.23 5.85 -13.08
CA GLN A 133 12.59 6.34 -14.31
C GLN A 133 13.10 5.61 -15.56
N ALA A 134 14.41 5.34 -15.64
CA ALA A 134 15.01 4.65 -16.77
C ALA A 134 14.70 3.15 -16.83
N LYS A 135 14.47 2.50 -15.69
CA LYS A 135 14.22 1.05 -15.61
C LYS A 135 12.74 0.68 -15.53
N GLY A 136 11.89 1.57 -15.05
CA GLY A 136 10.50 1.28 -14.75
C GLY A 136 10.34 0.59 -13.39
N ILE A 137 9.18 0.80 -12.76
CA ILE A 137 8.94 0.39 -11.37
C ILE A 137 8.87 -1.14 -11.19
N GLU A 138 8.33 -1.86 -12.16
CA GLU A 138 8.29 -3.33 -12.18
C GLU A 138 9.69 -3.94 -12.15
N THR A 139 10.61 -3.39 -12.93
CA THR A 139 12.02 -3.80 -12.91
C THR A 139 12.65 -3.59 -11.54
N ILE A 140 12.32 -2.48 -10.87
CA ILE A 140 12.81 -2.21 -9.51
C ILE A 140 12.24 -3.21 -8.50
N GLN A 141 10.98 -3.62 -8.65
CA GLN A 141 10.38 -4.67 -7.84
C GLN A 141 11.07 -6.02 -8.06
N HIS A 142 11.36 -6.40 -9.31
CA HIS A 142 12.14 -7.60 -9.61
C HIS A 142 13.53 -7.56 -8.96
N HIS A 143 14.23 -6.42 -9.05
CA HIS A 143 15.51 -6.24 -8.35
C HIS A 143 15.37 -6.40 -6.84
N ALA A 144 14.25 -5.95 -6.25
CA ALA A 144 13.99 -6.09 -4.83
C ALA A 144 13.86 -7.56 -4.43
N TYR A 145 13.07 -8.36 -5.14
CA TYR A 145 12.96 -9.81 -4.94
C TYR A 145 14.32 -10.48 -5.00
N ASP A 146 15.08 -10.20 -6.05
CA ASP A 146 16.42 -10.71 -6.29
C ASP A 146 17.41 -10.38 -5.15
N LEU A 147 17.37 -9.16 -4.65
CA LEU A 147 18.25 -8.71 -3.57
C LEU A 147 17.87 -9.33 -2.23
N ILE A 148 16.56 -9.40 -1.92
CA ILE A 148 16.06 -10.01 -0.69
C ILE A 148 16.31 -11.52 -0.69
N GLY A 149 15.98 -12.21 -1.77
CA GLY A 149 16.19 -13.66 -1.92
C GLY A 149 17.65 -14.05 -1.73
N ARG A 150 18.59 -13.29 -2.30
CA ARG A 150 20.03 -13.59 -2.18
C ARG A 150 20.64 -13.14 -0.85
N ARG A 151 20.31 -11.95 -0.36
CA ARG A 151 21.07 -11.29 0.72
C ARG A 151 20.39 -11.33 2.08
N LEU A 152 19.12 -11.71 2.16
CA LEU A 152 18.36 -11.62 3.42
C LEU A 152 17.53 -12.87 3.70
N ALA A 153 17.03 -13.55 2.67
CA ALA A 153 16.21 -14.74 2.83
C ALA A 153 16.90 -15.94 3.51
N PRO A 154 18.21 -16.22 3.34
CA PRO A 154 18.88 -17.31 4.05
C PRO A 154 18.80 -17.15 5.57
N ALA A 155 18.68 -18.25 6.32
CA ALA A 155 18.58 -18.23 7.79
C ALA A 155 19.74 -17.47 8.45
N GLU A 156 20.93 -17.60 7.86
CA GLU A 156 22.16 -16.93 8.24
C GLU A 156 22.74 -16.21 7.01
N PRO A 157 22.32 -14.96 6.73
CA PRO A 157 22.85 -14.22 5.59
C PRO A 157 24.34 -13.94 5.73
N GLU A 158 25.06 -14.05 4.61
CA GLU A 158 26.48 -13.69 4.56
C GLU A 158 26.66 -12.22 4.95
N HIS A 159 27.60 -11.96 5.88
CA HIS A 159 27.88 -10.63 6.41
C HIS A 159 26.65 -9.89 6.99
N ASP A 160 25.76 -10.59 7.71
CA ASP A 160 24.57 -9.97 8.32
C ASP A 160 24.92 -8.72 9.17
N GLY A 161 24.21 -7.63 8.90
CA GLY A 161 24.50 -6.28 9.41
C GLY A 161 25.34 -5.40 8.47
N LYS A 162 25.96 -5.98 7.43
CA LYS A 162 26.81 -5.29 6.44
C LYS A 162 26.54 -5.71 4.99
N GLN A 163 25.56 -6.60 4.75
CA GLN A 163 25.30 -7.21 3.45
C GLN A 163 24.69 -6.26 2.41
N THR A 164 24.08 -5.15 2.84
CA THR A 164 23.46 -4.15 1.95
C THR A 164 24.26 -2.85 1.96
N PRO A 165 24.78 -2.38 0.81
CA PRO A 165 25.32 -1.03 0.68
C PRO A 165 24.32 0.03 1.12
N MET A 166 24.78 1.23 1.50
CA MET A 166 23.88 2.34 1.88
C MET A 166 23.44 3.22 0.71
N ARG A 167 24.01 3.02 -0.49
CA ARG A 167 23.82 3.85 -1.69
C ARG A 167 23.98 3.01 -2.95
N GLY A 168 23.67 3.61 -4.11
CA GLY A 168 23.98 3.04 -5.43
C GLY A 168 22.84 2.26 -6.07
N HIS A 169 21.78 1.94 -5.33
CA HIS A 169 20.54 1.38 -5.87
C HIS A 169 19.34 1.83 -5.02
N PRO A 170 18.18 2.16 -5.62
CA PRO A 170 16.99 2.58 -4.87
C PRO A 170 16.55 1.57 -3.80
N VAL A 171 16.61 0.27 -4.11
CA VAL A 171 16.29 -0.80 -3.14
C VAL A 171 17.20 -0.76 -1.92
N PHE A 172 18.51 -0.49 -2.09
CA PHE A 172 19.42 -0.41 -0.94
C PHE A 172 19.07 0.76 -0.02
N ILE A 173 18.74 1.92 -0.59
CA ILE A 173 18.28 3.07 0.21
C ILE A 173 16.98 2.71 0.94
N ALA A 174 16.02 2.09 0.23
CA ALA A 174 14.76 1.65 0.81
C ALA A 174 14.98 0.65 1.96
N GLN A 175 15.90 -0.31 1.83
CA GLN A 175 16.19 -1.28 2.90
C GLN A 175 16.68 -0.62 4.18
N HIS A 176 17.54 0.40 4.06
CA HIS A 176 17.99 1.16 5.21
C HIS A 176 16.93 2.08 5.77
N ALA A 177 16.09 2.68 4.92
CA ALA A 177 14.98 3.53 5.34
C ALA A 177 13.91 2.73 6.09
N THR A 178 13.62 1.50 5.67
CA THR A 178 12.52 0.70 6.21
C THR A 178 12.93 -0.28 7.30
N GLY A 179 14.23 -0.49 7.52
CA GLY A 179 14.69 -1.45 8.52
C GLY A 179 14.65 -2.89 8.03
N THR A 180 14.81 -3.11 6.73
CA THR A 180 14.89 -4.43 6.09
C THR A 180 16.29 -4.74 5.56
N CYS A 181 17.32 -4.03 6.05
CA CYS A 181 18.72 -4.20 5.61
C CYS A 181 19.47 -5.37 6.25
N CYS A 182 19.03 -5.90 7.39
CA CYS A 182 19.62 -7.06 8.05
C CYS A 182 18.66 -7.79 8.98
N ARG A 183 19.01 -8.98 9.48
CA ARG A 183 18.13 -9.76 10.38
C ARG A 183 17.83 -9.04 11.70
N SER A 184 18.79 -8.29 12.23
CA SER A 184 18.56 -7.46 13.42
C SER A 184 17.56 -6.33 13.18
N CYS A 185 17.52 -5.77 11.97
CA CYS A 185 16.55 -4.75 11.62
C CYS A 185 15.16 -5.37 11.39
N LEU A 186 15.09 -6.50 10.68
CA LEU A 186 13.84 -7.27 10.51
C LEU A 186 13.20 -7.64 11.85
N TYR A 187 13.99 -8.14 12.79
CA TYR A 187 13.51 -8.46 14.13
C TYR A 187 12.95 -7.23 14.86
N LYS A 188 13.70 -6.12 14.85
CA LYS A 188 13.34 -4.90 15.60
C LYS A 188 12.13 -4.18 15.02
N TRP A 189 12.02 -4.10 13.69
CA TRP A 189 11.04 -3.25 13.01
C TRP A 189 9.82 -4.01 12.52
N HIS A 190 10.01 -5.26 12.11
CA HIS A 190 8.99 -6.08 11.45
C HIS A 190 8.61 -7.33 12.24
N HIS A 191 9.22 -7.54 13.42
CA HIS A 191 8.96 -8.69 14.29
C HIS A 191 9.21 -10.05 13.62
N ILE A 192 10.09 -10.09 12.60
CA ILE A 192 10.52 -11.32 11.92
C ILE A 192 11.72 -11.91 12.66
N ALA A 193 11.59 -13.16 13.12
CA ALA A 193 12.62 -13.85 13.91
C ALA A 193 13.94 -14.03 13.12
N LYS A 194 15.05 -14.07 13.87
CA LYS A 194 16.39 -14.39 13.36
C LYS A 194 16.59 -15.91 13.32
N GLY A 195 17.57 -16.36 12.54
CA GLY A 195 18.00 -17.77 12.53
C GLY A 195 17.07 -18.71 11.78
N SER A 196 16.07 -18.19 11.07
CA SER A 196 15.21 -18.97 10.17
C SER A 196 15.15 -18.31 8.81
N ALA A 197 15.12 -19.12 7.75
CA ALA A 197 14.97 -18.62 6.39
C ALA A 197 13.64 -17.85 6.27
N LEU A 198 13.64 -16.76 5.48
CA LEU A 198 12.40 -16.04 5.22
C LEU A 198 11.48 -16.91 4.37
N SER A 199 10.27 -17.14 4.88
CA SER A 199 9.18 -17.72 4.08
C SER A 199 8.84 -16.82 2.88
N ALA A 200 8.17 -17.38 1.86
CA ALA A 200 7.70 -16.60 0.72
C ALA A 200 6.87 -15.39 1.17
N ALA A 201 5.87 -15.60 2.04
CA ALA A 201 5.04 -14.52 2.58
C ALA A 201 5.85 -13.43 3.32
N GLN A 202 6.91 -13.80 4.03
CA GLN A 202 7.80 -12.82 4.67
C GLN A 202 8.63 -12.04 3.66
N GLN A 203 9.06 -12.68 2.56
CA GLN A 203 9.74 -11.98 1.47
C GLN A 203 8.78 -11.02 0.78
N ASP A 204 7.59 -11.46 0.42
CA ASP A 204 6.54 -10.65 -0.21
C ASP A 204 6.20 -9.43 0.64
N TYR A 205 6.02 -9.62 1.95
CA TYR A 205 5.84 -8.53 2.90
C TYR A 205 7.02 -7.52 2.88
N VAL A 206 8.26 -8.00 2.87
CA VAL A 206 9.44 -7.12 2.80
C VAL A 206 9.46 -6.36 1.47
N ILE A 207 9.11 -7.00 0.36
CA ILE A 207 9.01 -6.33 -0.94
C ILE A 207 7.92 -5.25 -0.92
N ALA A 208 6.74 -5.56 -0.39
CA ALA A 208 5.65 -4.59 -0.26
C ALA A 208 6.08 -3.35 0.53
N VAL A 209 6.76 -3.54 1.67
CA VAL A 209 7.32 -2.44 2.48
C VAL A 209 8.34 -1.60 1.70
N LEU A 210 9.23 -2.25 0.94
CA LEU A 210 10.25 -1.55 0.14
C LEU A 210 9.63 -0.72 -0.98
N MET A 211 8.70 -1.31 -1.72
CA MET A 211 8.04 -0.66 -2.84
C MET A 211 7.16 0.49 -2.36
N GLU A 212 6.40 0.31 -1.29
CA GLU A 212 5.59 1.37 -0.68
C GLU A 212 6.44 2.58 -0.28
N TRP A 213 7.62 2.34 0.33
CA TRP A 213 8.53 3.44 0.65
C TRP A 213 9.03 4.17 -0.60
N ILE A 214 9.38 3.43 -1.66
CA ILE A 214 9.84 4.00 -2.93
C ILE A 214 8.73 4.85 -3.57
N TYR A 215 7.49 4.35 -3.62
CA TYR A 215 6.34 5.10 -4.12
C TYR A 215 6.10 6.39 -3.35
N ARG A 216 6.13 6.35 -2.00
CA ARG A 216 6.01 7.55 -1.16
C ARG A 216 7.10 8.58 -1.44
N GLU A 217 8.35 8.16 -1.65
CA GLU A 217 9.45 9.08 -1.96
C GLU A 217 9.34 9.69 -3.36
N LEU A 218 8.88 8.93 -4.35
CA LEU A 218 8.62 9.46 -5.70
C LEU A 218 7.47 10.47 -5.69
N LYS A 219 6.38 10.16 -4.99
CA LYS A 219 5.22 11.06 -4.84
C LYS A 219 5.62 12.40 -4.21
N LYS A 220 6.35 12.37 -3.09
CA LYS A 220 6.87 13.59 -2.44
C LYS A 220 7.75 14.45 -3.35
N LYS A 221 8.45 13.84 -4.33
CA LYS A 221 9.28 14.58 -5.29
C LYS A 221 8.48 15.19 -6.43
N GLN A 222 7.34 14.59 -6.80
CA GLN A 222 6.42 15.15 -7.81
C GLN A 222 5.61 16.33 -7.25
N GLU A 223 5.34 16.32 -5.95
CA GLU A 223 4.62 17.38 -5.24
C GLU A 223 5.49 18.59 -4.85
N ARG A 224 6.80 18.55 -5.16
CA ARG A 224 7.79 19.61 -4.87
C ARG A 224 8.17 20.35 -6.14
#